data_AF-A0A1Z9SZE1-F1
#
_entry.id   AF-A0A1Z9SZE1-F1
#
_cell.length_a   1.000
_cell.length_b   1.000
_cell.length_c   1.000
_cell.angle_alpha   90.00
_cell.angle_beta   90.00
_cell.angle_gamma   90.00
#
_symmetry.space_group_name_H-M   'P 1'
#
loop_
_entity.id
_entity.type
_entity.pdbx_description
1 polymer ?
#
loop_
_entity_poly.entity_id
_entity_poly.type
_entity_poly.pdbx_seq_one_letter_code
_entity_poly.pdbx_strand_id
1 'polypeptide(L)'
;MFIKVVQWLNRVPRLLLAALFVVVTSMTSFMMSFANGPESSNERSLNAPSLEYLGFDEAQLSDEASEGLREIFSGRMFYSAVPLSFSKALDDAAAAGMDRLGYDPSTADGRFFRNGSLPSPPTRDADPEVSLGEVVFEREGVELKGINCFACHSGVVNGQVVAGLGSNTVMQSPPRPEGTEGPNMFQIMASLTPAEQQVVAEAMGESYAVNTLTPERTSRGDNFGPFGVWARGAALEDPQNKGLVVSAEKTELTDIIENNMTPPVNPMPWWLMKYKTFDYWYGDGNPYDAGHFSFNFTGTSANVNDIHGDHVASTAKALAFARETNSPEFPGKLDAELVQKGADIFHERTFIKDWDNFRACYRCHGNYTKIGDNPDYSVPGGWMVDYDGTEYENARTDTKYNEIVKAFAPVNEHITKLQTYFETMDQPGLGTIYEPLEGEGYVPPPLVGVWATAPYFHNGSVPTVEAVLNSKLRPEIWARNEDPNAYDLDSLGMVYSTLSREELEESDRIMETASHLSRKSLDQMFIYDTEGFGRGNMGHKFGDRLTQDERMAVIEFLKSLSGPDMPSASPPVIPERLAQLGIE
;
A
#
# COMPACT_ATOMS: atom_id res chain seq x y z
N MET A 1 -54.71 35.62 28.51
CA MET A 1 -55.31 35.58 27.16
C MET A 1 -55.09 34.19 26.58
N PHE A 2 -55.70 33.19 27.22
CA PHE A 2 -55.79 31.82 26.74
C PHE A 2 -57.05 31.75 25.85
N ILE A 3 -57.01 30.90 24.82
CA ILE A 3 -58.04 30.69 23.77
C ILE A 3 -57.85 31.63 22.57
N LYS A 4 -57.05 31.20 21.57
CA LYS A 4 -57.28 31.37 20.12
C LYS A 4 -56.08 30.88 19.26
N VAL A 5 -55.70 29.61 19.35
CA VAL A 5 -54.81 28.98 18.32
C VAL A 5 -55.25 27.56 17.93
N VAL A 6 -56.32 26.99 18.51
CA VAL A 6 -56.72 25.58 18.28
C VAL A 6 -57.68 25.38 17.09
N GLN A 7 -57.76 26.30 16.12
CA GLN A 7 -58.67 26.15 14.97
C GLN A 7 -58.04 26.35 13.60
N TRP A 8 -56.77 25.96 13.42
CA TRP A 8 -56.15 25.97 12.10
C TRP A 8 -55.30 24.74 11.76
N LEU A 9 -55.58 23.57 12.34
CA LEU A 9 -54.80 22.34 12.10
C LEU A 9 -55.59 21.14 11.55
N ASN A 10 -56.81 21.34 11.04
CA ASN A 10 -57.63 20.24 10.49
C ASN A 10 -57.78 20.23 8.96
N ARG A 11 -56.92 20.95 8.21
CA ARG A 11 -56.92 20.86 6.73
C ARG A 11 -55.50 21.01 6.14
N VAL A 12 -54.65 20.01 6.35
CA VAL A 12 -53.46 19.79 5.50
C VAL A 12 -53.31 18.28 5.26
N PRO A 13 -53.09 17.80 4.03
CA PRO A 13 -52.96 16.37 3.75
C PRO A 13 -51.72 15.78 4.42
N ARG A 14 -51.83 14.54 4.92
CA ARG A 14 -50.75 13.78 5.62
C ARG A 14 -49.45 13.60 4.82
N LEU A 15 -49.42 13.95 3.53
CA LEU A 15 -48.22 13.92 2.68
C LEU A 15 -47.24 15.09 2.94
N LEU A 16 -47.70 16.21 3.51
CA LEU A 16 -46.82 17.36 3.81
C LEU A 16 -46.11 17.27 5.16
N LEU A 17 -46.64 16.48 6.11
CA LEU A 17 -46.03 16.26 7.42
C LEU A 17 -44.84 15.29 7.38
N ALA A 18 -44.83 14.34 6.43
CA ALA A 18 -43.68 13.45 6.21
C ALA A 18 -42.52 14.19 5.51
N ALA A 19 -42.83 15.11 4.58
CA ALA A 19 -41.81 15.92 3.90
C ALA A 19 -41.17 16.96 4.85
N LEU A 20 -41.92 17.53 5.79
CA LEU A 20 -41.34 18.48 6.77
C LEU A 20 -40.46 17.79 7.82
N PHE A 21 -40.77 16.54 8.21
CA PHE A 21 -39.95 15.80 9.17
C PHE A 21 -38.62 15.33 8.58
N VAL A 22 -38.60 14.92 7.30
CA VAL A 22 -37.37 14.52 6.58
C VAL A 22 -36.47 15.72 6.28
N VAL A 23 -37.05 16.91 6.05
CA VAL A 23 -36.28 18.14 5.81
C VAL A 23 -35.73 18.74 7.12
N VAL A 24 -36.42 18.60 8.25
CA VAL A 24 -35.93 19.14 9.53
C VAL A 24 -34.86 18.24 10.16
N THR A 25 -34.92 16.91 10.03
CA THR A 25 -33.82 16.04 10.49
C THR A 25 -32.60 16.10 9.59
N SER A 26 -32.78 16.22 8.26
CA SER A 26 -31.65 16.42 7.35
C SER A 26 -31.00 17.78 7.56
N MET A 27 -31.76 18.86 7.81
CA MET A 27 -31.19 20.18 8.11
C MET A 27 -30.55 20.28 9.49
N THR A 28 -30.98 19.55 10.52
CA THR A 28 -30.28 19.55 11.82
C THR A 28 -28.97 18.74 11.79
N SER A 29 -28.91 17.63 11.04
CA SER A 29 -27.66 16.90 10.83
C SER A 29 -26.71 17.67 9.90
N PHE A 30 -27.23 18.41 8.92
CA PHE A 30 -26.43 19.29 8.06
C PHE A 30 -25.97 20.56 8.81
N MET A 31 -26.80 21.17 9.67
CA MET A 31 -26.41 22.36 10.43
C MET A 31 -25.51 22.07 11.62
N MET A 32 -25.53 20.86 12.20
CA MET A 32 -24.52 20.45 13.19
C MET A 32 -23.16 20.12 12.57
N SER A 33 -23.09 19.88 11.24
CA SER A 33 -21.83 19.70 10.51
C SER A 33 -21.20 21.00 10.00
N PHE A 34 -21.92 22.14 10.07
CA PHE A 34 -21.45 23.44 9.57
C PHE A 34 -21.49 24.57 10.62
N ALA A 35 -21.59 24.24 11.91
CA ALA A 35 -21.49 25.20 13.00
C ALA A 35 -20.06 25.41 13.52
N ASN A 36 -19.10 24.62 13.04
CA ASN A 36 -17.69 24.96 13.14
C ASN A 36 -17.31 25.56 11.79
N GLY A 37 -16.82 26.81 11.77
CA GLY A 37 -16.13 27.35 10.60
C GLY A 37 -14.91 26.49 10.26
N PRO A 38 -14.07 26.86 9.29
CA PRO A 38 -12.76 26.24 9.18
C PRO A 38 -12.02 26.58 10.47
N GLU A 39 -12.11 25.69 11.47
CA GLU A 39 -11.10 25.62 12.50
C GLU A 39 -9.81 25.37 11.73
N SER A 40 -8.91 26.35 11.80
CA SER A 40 -7.52 26.17 11.43
C SER A 40 -7.05 24.83 11.96
N SER A 41 -6.38 24.05 11.10
CA SER A 41 -5.75 22.74 11.28
C SER A 41 -4.68 22.67 12.38
N ASN A 42 -4.81 23.45 13.45
CA ASN A 42 -3.88 23.48 14.55
C ASN A 42 -4.25 22.37 15.55
N GLU A 43 -3.37 21.37 15.62
CA GLU A 43 -3.20 20.37 16.69
C GLU A 43 -4.08 19.11 16.65
N ARG A 44 -3.92 18.28 15.61
CA ARG A 44 -3.93 16.82 15.81
C ARG A 44 -2.55 16.30 15.49
N SER A 45 -1.88 15.76 16.50
CA SER A 45 -0.51 15.31 16.39
C SER A 45 -0.42 13.79 16.27
N LEU A 46 0.26 13.29 15.25
CA LEU A 46 0.70 11.92 15.01
C LEU A 46 1.81 11.54 15.98
N ASN A 47 1.51 11.57 17.28
CA ASN A 47 2.44 11.03 18.27
C ASN A 47 2.11 9.55 18.50
N ALA A 48 3.13 8.72 18.72
CA ALA A 48 2.93 7.28 18.95
C ALA A 48 1.85 6.95 20.02
N PRO A 49 1.70 7.70 21.13
CA PRO A 49 0.64 7.43 22.11
C PRO A 49 -0.80 7.67 21.63
N SER A 50 -1.01 8.36 20.51
CA SER A 50 -2.35 8.61 19.94
C SER A 50 -2.73 7.61 18.84
N LEU A 51 -1.84 6.70 18.47
CA LEU A 51 -2.08 5.66 17.48
C LEU A 51 -2.10 4.29 18.14
N GLU A 52 -2.94 3.40 17.63
CA GLU A 52 -2.88 1.98 17.96
C GLU A 52 -1.96 1.27 16.98
N TYR A 53 -1.22 0.26 17.45
CA TYR A 53 -0.27 -0.50 16.63
C TYR A 53 -0.64 -1.98 16.64
N LEU A 54 -0.84 -2.56 15.46
CA LEU A 54 -1.25 -3.94 15.28
C LEU A 54 -0.22 -4.73 14.47
N GLY A 55 0.10 -5.94 14.93
CA GLY A 55 1.05 -6.84 14.27
C GLY A 55 2.54 -6.57 14.56
N PHE A 56 2.86 -5.74 15.56
CA PHE A 56 4.24 -5.42 15.98
C PHE A 56 4.62 -6.00 17.36
N ASP A 57 3.70 -6.69 18.04
CA ASP A 57 3.96 -7.29 19.36
C ASP A 57 4.49 -8.71 19.19
N GLU A 58 5.77 -8.92 19.50
CA GLU A 58 6.42 -10.23 19.46
C GLU A 58 5.74 -11.27 20.35
N ALA A 59 5.03 -10.86 21.40
CA ALA A 59 4.30 -11.80 22.26
C ALA A 59 3.10 -12.47 21.57
N GLN A 60 2.67 -11.95 20.40
CA GLN A 60 1.58 -12.50 19.58
C GLN A 60 2.08 -13.26 18.34
N LEU A 61 3.40 -13.39 18.17
CA LEU A 61 4.03 -14.02 17.01
C LEU A 61 4.66 -15.36 17.40
N SER A 62 4.88 -16.23 16.42
CA SER A 62 5.78 -17.36 16.62
C SER A 62 7.23 -16.89 16.86
N ASP A 63 8.10 -17.78 17.33
CA ASP A 63 9.53 -17.49 17.47
C ASP A 63 10.14 -17.08 16.11
N GLU A 64 9.71 -17.72 15.02
CA GLU A 64 10.22 -17.51 13.67
C GLU A 64 9.76 -16.17 13.09
N ALA A 65 8.48 -15.81 13.27
CA ALA A 65 7.97 -14.50 12.91
C ALA A 65 8.54 -13.37 13.79
N SER A 66 8.80 -13.64 15.07
CA SER A 66 9.50 -12.71 15.97
C SER A 66 10.92 -12.44 15.48
N GLU A 67 11.64 -13.47 15.04
CA GLU A 67 12.96 -13.30 14.41
C GLU A 67 12.86 -12.49 13.11
N GLY A 68 11.85 -12.76 12.28
CA GLY A 68 11.55 -11.99 11.07
C GLY A 68 11.31 -10.50 11.34
N LEU A 69 10.50 -10.17 12.35
CA LEU A 69 10.25 -8.78 12.74
C LEU A 69 11.54 -8.06 13.18
N ARG A 70 12.37 -8.73 13.99
CA ARG A 70 13.68 -8.20 14.38
C ARG A 70 14.61 -8.03 13.17
N GLU A 71 14.58 -8.96 12.22
CA GLU A 71 15.38 -8.89 11.00
C GLU A 71 15.00 -7.66 10.15
N ILE A 72 13.70 -7.39 9.99
CA ILE A 72 13.19 -6.18 9.30
C ILE A 72 13.72 -4.90 9.98
N PHE A 73 13.76 -4.87 11.31
CA PHE A 73 14.28 -3.71 12.06
C PHE A 73 15.81 -3.65 12.19
N SER A 74 16.54 -4.66 11.76
CA SER A 74 18.00 -4.77 11.94
C SER A 74 18.81 -3.87 11.00
N GLY A 75 18.23 -3.45 9.87
CA GLY A 75 18.94 -2.76 8.80
C GLY A 75 19.88 -3.63 7.95
N ARG A 76 19.86 -4.96 8.13
CA ARG A 76 20.64 -5.89 7.30
C ARG A 76 19.96 -6.23 5.96
N MET A 77 18.67 -5.95 5.84
CA MET A 77 17.88 -6.29 4.66
C MET A 77 17.97 -5.31 3.51
N PHE A 78 18.26 -4.03 3.76
CA PHE A 78 18.39 -3.03 2.69
C PHE A 78 19.83 -2.54 2.67
N TYR A 79 20.52 -2.75 1.55
CA TYR A 79 21.91 -2.34 1.47
C TYR A 79 22.06 -0.83 1.27
N SER A 80 21.07 -0.21 0.62
CA SER A 80 21.01 1.23 0.39
C SER A 80 20.71 1.98 1.69
N ALA A 81 21.64 2.83 2.09
CA ALA A 81 21.56 3.65 3.29
C ALA A 81 22.45 4.88 3.12
N VAL A 82 22.21 5.90 3.95
CA VAL A 82 23.04 7.11 4.01
C VAL A 82 23.61 7.27 5.42
N PRO A 83 24.71 8.00 5.62
CA PRO A 83 25.17 8.34 6.97
C PRO A 83 24.07 8.98 7.81
N LEU A 84 23.93 8.58 9.07
CA LEU A 84 22.94 9.17 9.96
C LEU A 84 23.17 10.68 10.14
N SER A 85 24.44 11.08 10.22
CA SER A 85 24.86 12.49 10.26
C SER A 85 24.42 13.29 9.03
N PHE A 86 24.47 12.68 7.84
CA PHE A 86 24.00 13.27 6.59
C PHE A 86 22.48 13.45 6.61
N SER A 87 21.72 12.43 7.02
CA SER A 87 20.26 12.54 7.17
C SER A 87 19.89 13.64 8.17
N LYS A 88 20.55 13.68 9.34
CA LYS A 88 20.30 14.70 10.36
C LYS A 88 20.60 16.11 9.84
N ALA A 89 21.69 16.30 9.09
CA ALA A 89 22.01 17.59 8.48
C ALA A 89 20.97 18.04 7.44
N LEU A 90 20.38 17.10 6.68
CA LEU A 90 19.26 17.40 5.78
C LEU A 90 18.00 17.78 6.55
N ASP A 91 17.69 17.06 7.63
CA ASP A 91 16.54 17.34 8.50
C ASP A 91 16.70 18.70 9.21
N ASP A 92 17.89 19.02 9.73
CA ASP A 92 18.21 20.31 10.35
C ASP A 92 18.10 21.47 9.35
N ALA A 93 18.61 21.29 8.14
CA ALA A 93 18.49 22.28 7.08
C ALA A 93 17.03 22.52 6.68
N ALA A 94 16.21 21.46 6.67
CA ALA A 94 14.77 21.57 6.43
C ALA A 94 14.05 22.27 7.60
N ALA A 95 14.38 21.91 8.84
CA ALA A 95 13.80 22.50 10.06
C ALA A 95 14.12 23.99 10.18
N ALA A 96 15.34 24.42 9.82
CA ALA A 96 15.69 25.84 9.73
C ALA A 96 14.83 26.62 8.72
N GLY A 97 14.21 25.93 7.77
CA GLY A 97 13.28 26.47 6.79
C GLY A 97 11.79 26.37 7.17
N MET A 98 11.44 25.99 8.41
CA MET A 98 10.07 25.73 8.85
C MET A 98 9.08 26.84 8.46
N ASP A 99 9.41 28.11 8.68
CA ASP A 99 8.52 29.24 8.34
C ASP A 99 8.19 29.29 6.84
N ARG A 100 9.15 28.92 5.99
CA ARG A 100 8.97 28.81 4.53
C ARG A 100 8.20 27.55 4.16
N LEU A 101 8.41 26.45 4.87
CA LEU A 101 7.76 25.17 4.59
C LEU A 101 6.31 25.14 5.11
N GLY A 102 5.98 25.91 6.14
CA GLY A 102 4.64 25.92 6.75
C GLY A 102 4.35 24.73 7.68
N TYR A 103 5.38 23.97 8.07
CA TYR A 103 5.32 22.89 9.07
C TYR A 103 6.75 22.59 9.57
N ASP A 104 6.86 21.93 10.73
CA ASP A 104 8.15 21.50 11.30
C ASP A 104 8.50 20.07 10.84
N PRO A 105 9.42 19.88 9.87
CA PRO A 105 9.77 18.56 9.33
C PRO A 105 10.46 17.63 10.33
N SER A 106 10.92 18.14 11.48
CA SER A 106 11.56 17.35 12.54
C SER A 106 10.55 16.67 13.47
N THR A 107 9.29 17.06 13.43
CA THR A 107 8.21 16.44 14.23
C THR A 107 7.65 15.20 13.54
N ALA A 108 6.97 14.32 14.29
CA ALA A 108 6.29 13.16 13.70
C ALA A 108 5.22 13.58 12.68
N ASP A 109 4.46 14.62 12.98
CA ASP A 109 3.52 15.26 12.05
C ASP A 109 4.21 15.73 10.78
N GLY A 110 5.30 16.49 10.93
CA GLY A 110 6.04 16.99 9.79
C GLY A 110 6.65 15.90 8.93
N ARG A 111 7.13 14.81 9.52
CA ARG A 111 7.59 13.64 8.76
C ARG A 111 6.44 12.99 8.00
N PHE A 112 5.30 12.76 8.63
CA PHE A 112 4.10 12.24 7.95
C PHE A 112 3.66 13.14 6.79
N PHE A 113 3.60 14.45 7.01
CA PHE A 113 3.30 15.42 5.96
C PHE A 113 4.38 15.38 4.86
N ARG A 114 5.66 15.33 5.22
CA ARG A 114 6.77 15.41 4.26
C ARG A 114 6.93 14.16 3.40
N ASN A 115 6.70 12.97 3.90
CA ASN A 115 6.97 11.73 3.15
C ASN A 115 6.03 10.56 3.47
N GLY A 116 5.00 10.78 4.29
CA GLY A 116 4.07 9.73 4.70
C GLY A 116 4.57 8.82 5.82
N SER A 117 5.69 9.16 6.45
CA SER A 117 6.28 8.37 7.53
C SER A 117 5.34 8.25 8.73
N LEU A 118 5.21 7.04 9.23
CA LEU A 118 4.49 6.74 10.46
C LEU A 118 5.47 6.67 11.64
N PRO A 119 5.10 7.13 12.85
CA PRO A 119 5.94 6.99 14.03
C PRO A 119 6.13 5.52 14.42
N SER A 120 7.31 5.17 14.93
CA SER A 120 7.61 3.81 15.40
C SER A 120 6.71 3.39 16.58
N PRO A 121 6.32 2.11 16.68
CA PRO A 121 5.55 1.60 17.82
C PRO A 121 6.34 1.76 19.13
N PRO A 122 5.69 2.07 20.26
CA PRO A 122 6.37 2.20 21.55
C PRO A 122 7.12 0.95 22.04
N THR A 123 6.78 -0.22 21.49
CA THR A 123 7.45 -1.50 21.79
C THR A 123 8.80 -1.64 21.09
N ARG A 124 9.09 -0.83 20.07
CA ARG A 124 10.38 -0.83 19.38
C ARG A 124 11.38 0.02 20.14
N ASP A 125 12.49 -0.59 20.55
CA ASP A 125 13.62 0.10 21.14
C ASP A 125 14.42 0.87 20.07
N ALA A 126 13.91 2.04 19.69
CA ALA A 126 14.53 2.95 18.74
C ALA A 126 14.38 4.39 19.21
N ASP A 127 15.27 5.27 18.72
CA ASP A 127 15.13 6.71 18.93
C ASP A 127 13.75 7.18 18.40
N PRO A 128 12.98 8.00 19.16
CA PRO A 128 11.69 8.53 18.70
C PRO A 128 11.71 9.28 17.36
N GLU A 129 12.88 9.75 16.92
CA GLU A 129 13.09 10.38 15.61
C GLU A 129 13.10 9.37 14.46
N VAL A 130 13.34 8.08 14.74
CA VAL A 130 13.36 7.01 13.74
C VAL A 130 11.94 6.52 13.47
N SER A 131 11.47 6.80 12.26
CA SER A 131 10.12 6.41 11.82
C SER A 131 10.01 4.89 11.64
N LEU A 132 8.78 4.37 11.60
CA LEU A 132 8.51 2.93 11.49
C LEU A 132 9.21 2.29 10.28
N GLY A 133 9.15 2.95 9.13
CA GLY A 133 9.80 2.51 7.89
C GLY A 133 11.31 2.75 7.80
N GLU A 134 11.93 3.29 8.85
CA GLU A 134 13.35 3.64 8.89
C GLU A 134 14.10 2.73 9.88
N VAL A 135 15.41 2.58 9.68
CA VAL A 135 16.31 1.81 10.55
C VAL A 135 17.63 2.55 10.71
N VAL A 136 18.24 2.41 11.88
CA VAL A 136 19.59 2.91 12.16
C VAL A 136 20.47 1.72 12.54
N PHE A 137 21.64 1.62 11.92
CA PHE A 137 22.58 0.51 12.12
C PHE A 137 24.01 0.97 11.83
N GLU A 138 25.01 0.20 12.27
CA GLU A 138 26.41 0.47 12.00
C GLU A 138 26.93 -0.43 10.87
N ARG A 139 27.70 0.12 9.94
CA ARG A 139 28.47 -0.63 8.94
C ARG A 139 29.86 -0.03 8.81
N GLU A 140 30.89 -0.86 9.00
CA GLU A 140 32.30 -0.45 8.88
C GLU A 140 32.68 0.78 9.72
N GLY A 141 32.10 0.92 10.93
CA GLY A 141 32.33 2.05 11.83
C GLY A 141 31.59 3.34 11.45
N VAL A 142 30.68 3.29 10.48
CA VAL A 142 29.79 4.40 10.11
C VAL A 142 28.37 4.07 10.57
N GLU A 143 27.74 4.99 11.30
CA GLU A 143 26.32 4.90 11.65
C GLU A 143 25.48 5.35 10.44
N LEU A 144 24.58 4.48 10.01
CA LEU A 144 23.79 4.61 8.80
C LEU A 144 22.30 4.67 9.14
N LYS A 145 21.57 5.42 8.32
CA LYS A 145 20.11 5.42 8.28
C LYS A 145 19.66 4.81 6.95
N GLY A 146 18.87 3.75 7.03
CA GLY A 146 18.26 3.08 5.89
C GLY A 146 16.74 3.02 6.00
N ILE A 147 16.12 2.38 5.01
CA ILE A 147 14.69 2.04 5.02
C ILE A 147 14.52 0.56 5.38
N ASN A 148 13.32 0.19 5.82
CA ASN A 148 12.90 -1.21 5.96
C ASN A 148 11.57 -1.46 5.20
N CYS A 149 11.11 -2.70 5.24
CA CYS A 149 9.90 -3.13 4.53
C CYS A 149 8.65 -2.32 4.90
N PHE A 150 8.53 -1.82 6.14
CA PHE A 150 7.37 -1.06 6.60
C PHE A 150 7.27 0.34 5.99
N ALA A 151 8.30 0.84 5.30
CA ALA A 151 8.17 2.04 4.48
C ALA A 151 7.07 1.90 3.40
N CYS A 152 6.83 0.67 2.92
CA CYS A 152 5.81 0.36 1.91
C CYS A 152 4.74 -0.61 2.43
N HIS A 153 5.07 -1.49 3.38
CA HIS A 153 4.21 -2.54 3.92
C HIS A 153 3.75 -2.27 5.36
N SER A 154 3.61 -0.99 5.70
CA SER A 154 2.75 -0.56 6.81
C SER A 154 1.87 0.60 6.35
N GLY A 155 0.63 0.60 6.83
CA GLY A 155 -0.36 1.62 6.52
C GLY A 155 -1.16 1.99 7.75
N VAL A 156 -2.03 3.00 7.60
CA VAL A 156 -2.91 3.46 8.67
C VAL A 156 -4.37 3.33 8.27
N VAL A 157 -5.20 2.82 9.17
CA VAL A 157 -6.64 2.67 8.98
C VAL A 157 -7.35 3.00 10.28
N ASN A 158 -8.27 3.95 10.27
CA ASN A 158 -9.09 4.31 11.43
C ASN A 158 -8.25 4.54 12.71
N GLY A 159 -7.11 5.24 12.58
CA GLY A 159 -6.19 5.52 13.69
C GLY A 159 -5.26 4.37 14.11
N GLN A 160 -5.32 3.23 13.40
CA GLN A 160 -4.50 2.05 13.67
C GLN A 160 -3.39 1.92 12.62
N VAL A 161 -2.14 1.87 13.06
CA VAL A 161 -0.98 1.51 12.23
C VAL A 161 -0.86 -0.02 12.21
N VAL A 162 -0.87 -0.60 11.02
CA VAL A 162 -0.96 -2.06 10.86
C VAL A 162 0.24 -2.60 10.09
N ALA A 163 0.95 -3.56 10.69
CA ALA A 163 2.00 -4.30 10.03
C ALA A 163 1.42 -5.13 8.87
N GLY A 164 2.04 -5.06 7.69
CA GLY A 164 1.60 -5.79 6.51
C GLY A 164 0.49 -5.11 5.71
N LEU A 165 -0.08 -3.99 6.16
CA LEU A 165 -0.98 -3.17 5.34
C LEU A 165 -0.16 -2.37 4.33
N GLY A 166 -0.55 -2.38 3.05
CA GLY A 166 0.08 -1.52 2.03
C GLY A 166 -0.03 -0.04 2.40
N SER A 167 1.07 0.71 2.26
CA SER A 167 1.10 2.10 2.68
C SER A 167 0.17 2.98 1.84
N ASN A 168 -0.82 3.56 2.49
CA ASN A 168 -1.73 4.56 1.93
C ASN A 168 -1.29 6.01 2.17
N THR A 169 -0.11 6.19 2.79
CA THR A 169 0.41 7.50 3.23
C THR A 169 1.72 7.88 2.54
N VAL A 170 2.50 6.88 2.08
CA VAL A 170 3.84 7.05 1.50
C VAL A 170 3.84 8.07 0.36
N MET A 171 4.95 8.79 0.23
CA MET A 171 5.20 9.69 -0.90
C MET A 171 6.63 9.49 -1.41
N GLN A 172 6.76 8.75 -2.52
CA GLN A 172 8.06 8.37 -3.09
C GLN A 172 8.63 9.41 -4.05
N SER A 173 7.77 10.12 -4.81
CA SER A 173 8.19 11.10 -5.82
C SER A 173 7.53 12.46 -5.57
N PRO A 174 7.90 13.20 -4.51
CA PRO A 174 7.32 14.51 -4.26
C PRO A 174 7.68 15.51 -5.38
N PRO A 175 6.84 16.54 -5.64
CA PRO A 175 7.09 17.52 -6.69
C PRO A 175 8.38 18.27 -6.45
N ARG A 176 9.16 18.49 -7.50
CA ARG A 176 10.38 19.30 -7.46
C ARG A 176 10.37 20.34 -8.57
N PRO A 177 9.74 21.51 -8.34
CA PRO A 177 9.65 22.56 -9.34
C PRO A 177 11.03 23.12 -9.72
N GLU A 178 11.18 23.53 -10.97
CA GLU A 178 12.41 24.13 -11.46
C GLU A 178 12.78 25.39 -10.65
N GLY A 179 14.07 25.58 -10.39
CA GLY A 179 14.57 26.75 -9.67
C GLY A 179 14.32 26.73 -8.16
N THR A 180 13.80 25.63 -7.59
CA THR A 180 13.72 25.47 -6.14
C THR A 180 15.08 25.04 -5.56
N GLU A 181 15.64 25.88 -4.69
CA GLU A 181 16.91 25.58 -4.03
C GLU A 181 16.72 24.56 -2.91
N GLY A 182 17.39 23.42 -3.03
CA GLY A 182 17.53 22.42 -1.97
C GLY A 182 18.51 22.87 -0.89
N PRO A 183 18.73 22.04 0.15
CA PRO A 183 19.75 22.31 1.15
C PRO A 183 21.14 22.44 0.49
N ASN A 184 22.04 23.20 1.13
CA ASN A 184 23.40 23.40 0.63
C ASN A 184 24.21 22.10 0.75
N MET A 185 24.12 21.27 -0.28
CA MET A 185 24.77 19.96 -0.32
C MET A 185 26.28 20.05 -0.17
N PHE A 186 26.92 21.11 -0.68
CA PHE A 186 28.35 21.30 -0.52
C PHE A 186 28.74 21.47 0.96
N GLN A 187 27.98 22.27 1.70
CA GLN A 187 28.22 22.48 3.12
C GLN A 187 27.97 21.20 3.94
N ILE A 188 26.89 20.47 3.63
CA ILE A 188 26.58 19.19 4.29
C ILE A 188 27.71 18.19 4.03
N MET A 189 28.11 17.99 2.78
CA MET A 189 29.21 17.08 2.42
C MET A 189 30.53 17.46 3.09
N ALA A 190 30.83 18.76 3.21
CA ALA A 190 32.05 19.25 3.87
C ALA A 190 32.07 18.97 5.39
N SER A 191 30.92 18.76 6.03
CA SER A 191 30.83 18.40 7.46
C SER A 191 30.97 16.90 7.74
N LEU A 192 30.89 16.05 6.71
CA LEU A 192 31.03 14.61 6.84
C LEU A 192 32.49 14.17 6.93
N THR A 193 32.74 13.05 7.61
CA THR A 193 34.03 12.36 7.59
C THR A 193 34.31 11.75 6.21
N PRO A 194 35.57 11.41 5.87
CA PRO A 194 35.88 10.77 4.60
C PRO A 194 35.13 9.44 4.37
N ALA A 195 34.91 8.66 5.43
CA ALA A 195 34.15 7.41 5.34
C ALA A 195 32.67 7.68 5.03
N GLU A 196 32.05 8.64 5.70
CA GLU A 196 30.66 9.04 5.41
C GLU A 196 30.50 9.65 4.01
N GLN A 197 31.48 10.45 3.55
CA GLN A 197 31.48 10.98 2.18
C GLN A 197 31.52 9.87 1.14
N GLN A 198 32.28 8.79 1.40
CA GLN A 198 32.30 7.63 0.53
C GLN A 198 30.93 6.95 0.49
N VAL A 199 30.29 6.72 1.63
CA VAL A 199 28.93 6.13 1.68
C VAL A 199 27.93 7.00 0.92
N VAL A 200 27.97 8.33 1.07
CA VAL A 200 27.10 9.22 0.28
C VAL A 200 27.40 9.12 -1.21
N ALA A 201 28.68 9.06 -1.59
CA ALA A 201 29.06 8.89 -2.99
C ALA A 201 28.58 7.56 -3.57
N GLU A 202 28.63 6.48 -2.80
CA GLU A 202 28.09 5.17 -3.17
C GLU A 202 26.57 5.25 -3.34
N ALA A 203 25.84 5.75 -2.33
CA ALA A 203 24.39 5.92 -2.37
C ALA A 203 23.92 6.82 -3.54
N MET A 204 24.63 7.91 -3.81
CA MET A 204 24.36 8.77 -4.96
C MET A 204 24.74 8.07 -6.28
N GLY A 205 25.80 7.27 -6.30
CA GLY A 205 26.17 6.40 -7.43
C GLY A 205 25.07 5.40 -7.78
N GLU A 206 24.41 4.82 -6.77
CA GLU A 206 23.22 3.97 -6.97
C GLU A 206 22.07 4.76 -7.61
N SER A 207 21.87 6.03 -7.24
CA SER A 207 20.83 6.90 -7.81
C SER A 207 21.04 7.32 -9.28
N TYR A 208 22.24 7.08 -9.82
CA TYR A 208 22.55 7.22 -11.25
C TYR A 208 22.33 5.93 -12.04
N ALA A 209 21.95 4.81 -11.39
CA ALA A 209 21.59 3.57 -12.06
C ALA A 209 20.14 3.65 -12.53
N VAL A 210 19.94 3.86 -13.84
CA VAL A 210 18.69 3.59 -14.58
C VAL A 210 17.42 4.06 -13.84
N ASN A 211 17.05 5.32 -14.00
CA ASN A 211 15.83 5.84 -13.37
C ASN A 211 14.59 5.57 -14.22
N THR A 212 13.56 5.02 -13.60
CA THR A 212 12.24 4.90 -14.23
C THR A 212 11.60 6.27 -14.37
N LEU A 213 10.92 6.53 -15.49
CA LEU A 213 10.09 7.73 -15.62
C LEU A 213 8.84 7.58 -14.75
N THR A 214 8.63 8.48 -13.79
CA THR A 214 7.37 8.56 -13.05
C THR A 214 6.45 9.60 -13.67
N PRO A 215 5.12 9.48 -13.53
CA PRO A 215 4.19 10.53 -13.93
C PRO A 215 4.54 11.87 -13.28
N GLU A 216 4.31 12.97 -14.00
CA GLU A 216 4.58 14.34 -13.52
C GLU A 216 3.78 14.66 -12.24
N ARG A 217 2.55 14.14 -12.15
CA ARG A 217 1.71 14.20 -10.95
C ARG A 217 1.72 12.88 -10.19
N THR A 218 2.19 12.95 -8.96
CA THR A 218 2.09 11.87 -7.97
C THR A 218 1.02 12.19 -6.92
N SER A 219 0.55 11.14 -6.26
CA SER A 219 -0.41 11.19 -5.17
C SER A 219 0.16 10.36 -4.01
N ARG A 220 -0.27 10.67 -2.79
CA ARG A 220 0.06 9.83 -1.63
C ARG A 220 -0.38 8.38 -1.87
N GLY A 221 0.32 7.43 -1.28
CA GLY A 221 0.05 6.01 -1.46
C GLY A 221 0.44 5.46 -2.83
N ASP A 222 0.87 6.29 -3.79
CA ASP A 222 1.47 5.78 -5.01
C ASP A 222 2.77 5.06 -4.66
N ASN A 223 2.88 3.81 -5.12
CA ASN A 223 4.08 3.02 -4.98
C ASN A 223 4.66 2.67 -6.36
N PHE A 224 5.92 3.04 -6.54
CA PHE A 224 6.77 2.73 -7.68
C PHE A 224 7.94 1.82 -7.27
N GLY A 225 8.03 1.47 -5.99
CA GLY A 225 9.04 0.57 -5.43
C GLY A 225 9.21 -0.74 -6.21
N PRO A 226 8.12 -1.40 -6.69
CA PRO A 226 8.25 -2.59 -7.50
C PRO A 226 9.14 -2.43 -8.73
N PHE A 227 9.30 -1.22 -9.29
CA PHE A 227 10.04 -1.05 -10.54
C PHE A 227 11.56 -0.99 -10.41
N GLY A 228 12.07 -0.79 -9.19
CA GLY A 228 13.52 -0.78 -8.93
C GLY A 228 14.21 -2.09 -9.31
N VAL A 229 13.50 -3.22 -9.23
CA VAL A 229 14.02 -4.54 -9.59
C VAL A 229 14.38 -4.64 -11.09
N TRP A 230 13.54 -4.09 -11.97
CA TRP A 230 13.80 -4.09 -13.41
C TRP A 230 14.88 -3.08 -13.79
N ALA A 231 14.90 -1.91 -13.14
CA ALA A 231 16.01 -0.96 -13.29
C ALA A 231 17.35 -1.61 -12.95
N ARG A 232 17.40 -2.32 -11.81
CA ARG A 232 18.58 -3.08 -11.38
C ARG A 232 18.93 -4.21 -12.34
N GLY A 233 17.95 -5.01 -12.72
CA GLY A 233 18.12 -6.11 -13.67
C GLY A 233 18.69 -5.65 -15.00
N ALA A 234 18.19 -4.53 -15.54
CA ALA A 234 18.66 -3.95 -16.79
C ALA A 234 20.13 -3.47 -16.74
N ALA A 235 20.60 -3.07 -15.56
CA ALA A 235 21.96 -2.60 -15.35
C ALA A 235 23.00 -3.74 -15.20
N LEU A 236 22.58 -5.00 -15.04
CA LEU A 236 23.49 -6.13 -14.87
C LEU A 236 24.38 -6.30 -16.10
N GLU A 237 25.70 -6.39 -15.90
CA GLU A 237 26.67 -6.44 -17.00
C GLU A 237 26.60 -7.78 -17.75
N ASP A 238 26.74 -8.88 -16.99
CA ASP A 238 26.68 -10.26 -17.50
C ASP A 238 26.20 -11.18 -16.37
N PRO A 239 24.88 -11.24 -16.11
CA PRO A 239 24.33 -11.95 -14.95
C PRO A 239 24.65 -13.44 -14.93
N GLN A 240 24.93 -14.04 -16.10
CA GLN A 240 25.26 -15.46 -16.18
C GLN A 240 26.67 -15.77 -15.65
N ASN A 241 27.63 -14.87 -15.89
CA ASN A 241 29.05 -15.12 -15.57
C ASN A 241 29.59 -14.24 -14.44
N LYS A 242 28.96 -13.09 -14.18
CA LYS A 242 29.39 -12.09 -13.19
C LYS A 242 28.38 -11.88 -12.06
N GLY A 243 27.22 -12.55 -12.10
CA GLY A 243 26.18 -12.42 -11.09
C GLY A 243 25.62 -11.01 -11.02
N LEU A 244 25.58 -10.44 -9.82
CA LEU A 244 24.94 -9.16 -9.50
C LEU A 244 25.80 -7.92 -9.84
N VAL A 245 26.88 -8.07 -10.60
CA VAL A 245 27.72 -6.95 -11.04
C VAL A 245 27.00 -6.11 -12.10
N VAL A 246 27.04 -4.79 -11.95
CA VAL A 246 26.42 -3.84 -12.89
C VAL A 246 27.41 -3.14 -13.79
N SER A 247 26.93 -2.79 -14.99
CA SER A 247 27.61 -1.98 -15.98
C SER A 247 27.51 -0.50 -15.63
N ALA A 248 28.60 0.25 -15.81
CA ALA A 248 28.58 1.71 -15.81
C ALA A 248 28.14 2.29 -17.17
N GLU A 249 28.15 1.47 -18.21
CA GLU A 249 27.74 1.85 -19.56
C GLU A 249 26.26 1.62 -19.77
N LYS A 250 25.63 2.54 -20.50
CA LYS A 250 24.23 2.44 -20.91
C LYS A 250 24.06 1.32 -21.95
N THR A 251 23.01 0.53 -21.80
CA THR A 251 22.64 -0.60 -22.68
C THR A 251 21.23 -0.45 -23.24
N GLU A 252 20.88 -1.25 -24.26
CA GLU A 252 19.51 -1.32 -24.77
C GLU A 252 18.50 -1.70 -23.68
N LEU A 253 18.88 -2.52 -22.70
CA LEU A 253 18.03 -2.88 -21.56
C LEU A 253 17.77 -1.66 -20.66
N THR A 254 18.81 -0.85 -20.39
CA THR A 254 18.63 0.38 -19.61
C THR A 254 17.80 1.42 -20.37
N ASP A 255 17.90 1.47 -21.72
CA ASP A 255 17.02 2.28 -22.57
C ASP A 255 15.55 1.84 -22.45
N ILE A 256 15.27 0.53 -22.34
CA ILE A 256 13.89 0.05 -22.14
C ILE A 256 13.31 0.63 -20.85
N ILE A 257 14.06 0.66 -19.75
CA ILE A 257 13.59 1.21 -18.48
C ILE A 257 13.39 2.73 -18.57
N GLU A 258 14.39 3.45 -19.07
CA GLU A 258 14.38 4.92 -19.12
C GLU A 258 13.38 5.50 -20.11
N ASN A 259 12.96 4.74 -21.13
CA ASN A 259 11.99 5.19 -22.13
C ASN A 259 10.55 4.79 -21.80
N ASN A 260 10.30 4.13 -20.68
CA ASN A 260 8.97 3.70 -20.27
C ASN A 260 8.57 4.34 -18.94
N MET A 261 7.34 4.88 -18.91
CA MET A 261 6.76 5.44 -17.70
C MET A 261 6.22 4.34 -16.80
N THR A 262 6.48 4.40 -15.50
CA THR A 262 6.01 3.43 -14.52
C THR A 262 4.68 3.87 -13.90
N PRO A 263 3.62 3.04 -13.96
CA PRO A 263 2.35 3.35 -13.31
C PRO A 263 2.44 3.05 -11.81
N PRO A 264 1.67 3.73 -10.95
CA PRO A 264 1.62 3.40 -9.53
C PRO A 264 0.98 2.02 -9.31
N VAL A 265 1.51 1.26 -8.34
CA VAL A 265 1.02 -0.08 -7.98
C VAL A 265 0.79 -0.15 -6.47
N ASN A 266 -0.45 -0.34 -6.03
CA ASN A 266 -0.78 -0.48 -4.62
C ASN A 266 -0.26 -1.83 -4.08
N PRO A 267 0.52 -1.87 -2.96
CA PRO A 267 0.98 -3.12 -2.38
C PRO A 267 -0.19 -3.96 -1.85
N MET A 268 -0.12 -5.28 -2.06
CA MET A 268 -1.08 -6.19 -1.43
C MET A 268 -0.77 -6.36 0.06
N PRO A 269 -1.79 -6.55 0.91
CA PRO A 269 -1.58 -6.84 2.32
C PRO A 269 -0.85 -8.17 2.54
N TRP A 270 0.15 -8.19 3.41
CA TRP A 270 0.96 -9.37 3.70
C TRP A 270 0.16 -10.51 4.34
N TRP A 271 -0.88 -10.20 5.11
CA TRP A 271 -1.72 -11.23 5.72
C TRP A 271 -2.46 -12.09 4.69
N LEU A 272 -2.44 -11.71 3.40
CA LEU A 272 -2.98 -12.52 2.31
C LEU A 272 -1.98 -13.58 1.81
N MET A 273 -0.68 -13.42 2.05
CA MET A 273 0.37 -14.28 1.49
C MET A 273 0.17 -15.75 1.87
N LYS A 274 -0.33 -16.02 3.08
CA LYS A 274 -0.58 -17.38 3.58
C LYS A 274 -1.63 -18.17 2.78
N TYR A 275 -2.50 -17.49 2.05
CA TYR A 275 -3.53 -18.13 1.21
C TYR A 275 -3.09 -18.28 -0.24
N LYS A 276 -2.05 -17.58 -0.68
CA LYS A 276 -1.75 -17.39 -2.10
C LYS A 276 -0.72 -18.41 -2.60
N THR A 277 -0.97 -18.96 -3.78
CA THR A 277 0.01 -19.74 -4.55
C THR A 277 1.02 -18.82 -5.24
N PHE A 278 0.51 -17.70 -5.80
CA PHE A 278 1.30 -16.72 -6.53
C PHE A 278 1.22 -15.36 -5.87
N ASP A 279 2.34 -14.63 -5.83
CA ASP A 279 2.41 -13.27 -5.32
C ASP A 279 2.52 -12.22 -6.44
N TYR A 280 2.42 -10.95 -6.06
CA TYR A 280 2.25 -9.78 -6.96
C TYR A 280 0.94 -9.81 -7.76
N TRP A 281 0.60 -8.69 -8.38
CA TRP A 281 -0.65 -8.58 -9.16
C TRP A 281 -0.62 -9.39 -10.46
N TYR A 282 0.57 -9.79 -10.93
CA TYR A 282 0.75 -10.67 -12.08
C TYR A 282 0.81 -12.15 -11.75
N GLY A 283 0.96 -12.52 -10.48
CA GLY A 283 1.23 -13.89 -10.11
C GLY A 283 2.61 -14.37 -10.58
N ASP A 284 3.56 -13.45 -10.77
CA ASP A 284 4.91 -13.70 -11.27
C ASP A 284 5.93 -14.06 -10.16
N GLY A 285 5.47 -14.12 -8.91
CA GLY A 285 6.27 -14.54 -7.75
C GLY A 285 5.59 -15.61 -6.92
N ASN A 286 6.32 -16.13 -5.93
CA ASN A 286 5.81 -17.08 -4.94
C ASN A 286 6.08 -16.53 -3.53
N PRO A 287 5.10 -16.50 -2.62
CA PRO A 287 5.24 -15.91 -1.28
C PRO A 287 6.23 -16.64 -0.35
N TYR A 288 6.78 -17.77 -0.77
CA TYR A 288 7.80 -18.56 -0.06
C TYR A 288 9.19 -18.48 -0.74
N ASP A 289 9.32 -17.81 -1.88
CA ASP A 289 10.55 -17.74 -2.66
C ASP A 289 11.45 -16.58 -2.20
N ALA A 290 12.19 -16.81 -1.11
CA ALA A 290 13.13 -15.82 -0.57
C ALA A 290 14.25 -15.47 -1.56
N GLY A 291 14.61 -16.39 -2.46
CA GLY A 291 15.58 -16.14 -3.53
C GLY A 291 15.13 -15.01 -4.43
N HIS A 292 13.91 -15.11 -4.95
CA HIS A 292 13.34 -14.10 -5.83
C HIS A 292 13.14 -12.78 -5.10
N PHE A 293 12.54 -12.80 -3.90
CA PHE A 293 12.30 -11.59 -3.11
C PHE A 293 13.59 -10.85 -2.73
N SER A 294 14.68 -11.56 -2.46
CA SER A 294 15.94 -10.95 -2.05
C SER A 294 16.52 -10.02 -3.13
N PHE A 295 16.30 -10.34 -4.41
CA PHE A 295 16.80 -9.51 -5.50
C PHE A 295 16.16 -8.11 -5.51
N ASN A 296 14.92 -7.97 -5.04
CA ASN A 296 14.23 -6.67 -4.94
C ASN A 296 14.93 -5.68 -4.00
N PHE A 297 15.76 -6.18 -3.07
CA PHE A 297 16.35 -5.38 -1.98
C PHE A 297 17.88 -5.37 -2.01
N THR A 298 18.46 -5.85 -3.11
CA THR A 298 19.90 -5.96 -3.33
C THR A 298 20.47 -4.64 -3.90
N GLY A 299 21.41 -4.01 -3.18
CA GLY A 299 22.10 -2.78 -3.62
C GLY A 299 23.29 -3.00 -4.57
N THR A 300 24.09 -1.96 -4.84
CA THR A 300 25.20 -1.96 -5.81
C THR A 300 26.58 -2.17 -5.18
N SER A 301 26.65 -2.86 -4.05
CA SER A 301 27.88 -3.02 -3.28
C SER A 301 28.95 -3.87 -3.99
N ALA A 302 30.22 -3.57 -3.72
CA ALA A 302 31.33 -4.33 -4.33
C ALA A 302 31.35 -5.82 -3.94
N ASN A 303 30.77 -6.15 -2.78
CA ASN A 303 30.64 -7.51 -2.24
C ASN A 303 29.23 -8.11 -2.44
N VAL A 304 28.40 -7.54 -3.33
CA VAL A 304 27.00 -7.93 -3.50
C VAL A 304 26.80 -9.43 -3.79
N ASN A 305 27.70 -10.05 -4.55
CA ASN A 305 27.65 -11.50 -4.80
C ASN A 305 28.01 -12.33 -3.57
N ASP A 306 28.95 -11.86 -2.74
CA ASP A 306 29.45 -12.60 -1.59
C ASP A 306 28.40 -12.66 -0.46
N ILE A 307 27.55 -11.63 -0.36
CA ILE A 307 26.51 -11.52 0.68
C ILE A 307 25.15 -12.07 0.25
N HIS A 308 25.04 -12.63 -0.96
CA HIS A 308 23.76 -13.08 -1.51
C HIS A 308 23.07 -14.12 -0.61
N GLY A 309 23.80 -15.14 -0.15
CA GLY A 309 23.24 -16.15 0.74
C GLY A 309 22.68 -15.59 2.05
N ASP A 310 23.39 -14.66 2.69
CA ASP A 310 22.95 -14.00 3.92
C ASP A 310 21.71 -13.12 3.66
N HIS A 311 21.64 -12.50 2.49
CA HIS A 311 20.52 -11.67 2.07
C HIS A 311 19.25 -12.51 1.80
N VAL A 312 19.39 -13.67 1.15
CA VAL A 312 18.30 -14.66 0.98
C VAL A 312 17.80 -15.16 2.33
N ALA A 313 18.71 -15.50 3.25
CA ALA A 313 18.34 -15.95 4.60
C ALA A 313 17.60 -14.86 5.38
N SER A 314 18.06 -13.61 5.31
CA SER A 314 17.39 -12.47 5.95
C SER A 314 16.00 -12.23 5.36
N THR A 315 15.88 -12.34 4.04
CA THR A 315 14.60 -12.22 3.32
C THR A 315 13.63 -13.33 3.74
N ALA A 316 14.10 -14.58 3.88
CA ALA A 316 13.27 -15.69 4.32
C ALA A 316 12.62 -15.45 5.69
N LYS A 317 13.37 -14.89 6.64
CA LYS A 317 12.85 -14.51 7.97
C LYS A 317 11.77 -13.43 7.87
N ALA A 318 12.01 -12.39 7.07
CA ALA A 318 11.02 -11.34 6.86
C ALA A 318 9.73 -11.87 6.21
N LEU A 319 9.85 -12.80 5.26
CA LEU A 319 8.69 -13.46 4.65
C LEU A 319 7.94 -14.37 5.65
N ALA A 320 8.65 -15.00 6.61
CA ALA A 320 8.01 -15.74 7.70
C ALA A 320 7.14 -14.81 8.55
N PHE A 321 7.67 -13.65 8.95
CA PHE A 321 6.88 -12.62 9.62
C PHE A 321 5.68 -12.17 8.77
N ALA A 322 5.90 -11.86 7.48
CA ALA A 322 4.85 -11.38 6.59
C ALA A 322 3.65 -12.36 6.53
N ARG A 323 3.90 -13.67 6.44
CA ARG A 323 2.85 -14.70 6.39
C ARG A 323 2.07 -14.85 7.70
N GLU A 324 2.65 -14.48 8.84
CA GLU A 324 1.98 -14.50 10.15
C GLU A 324 1.21 -13.21 10.48
N THR A 325 1.36 -12.16 9.67
CA THR A 325 0.55 -10.95 9.85
C THR A 325 -0.95 -11.26 9.71
N ASN A 326 -1.78 -10.47 10.39
CA ASN A 326 -3.23 -10.60 10.39
C ASN A 326 -3.89 -9.25 10.11
N SER A 327 -5.05 -9.29 9.47
CA SER A 327 -5.87 -8.09 9.28
C SER A 327 -6.39 -7.56 10.62
N PRO A 328 -6.61 -6.25 10.77
CA PRO A 328 -7.31 -5.72 11.94
C PRO A 328 -8.75 -6.24 11.97
N GLU A 329 -9.29 -6.47 13.17
CA GLU A 329 -10.71 -6.81 13.34
C GLU A 329 -11.58 -5.61 12.99
N PHE A 330 -12.68 -5.83 12.27
CA PHE A 330 -13.64 -4.78 12.00
C PHE A 330 -14.21 -4.23 13.33
N PRO A 331 -14.10 -2.93 13.61
CA PRO A 331 -14.39 -2.39 14.96
C PRO A 331 -15.89 -2.25 15.27
N GLY A 332 -16.76 -2.38 14.26
CA GLY A 332 -18.20 -2.24 14.41
C GLY A 332 -18.92 -3.54 14.75
N LYS A 333 -20.17 -3.43 15.20
CA LYS A 333 -21.04 -4.60 15.38
C LYS A 333 -21.59 -5.06 14.04
N LEU A 334 -21.58 -6.37 13.82
CA LEU A 334 -22.13 -6.99 12.60
C LEU A 334 -23.56 -7.47 12.81
N ASP A 335 -24.40 -7.30 11.79
CA ASP A 335 -25.72 -7.91 11.72
C ASP A 335 -25.61 -9.34 11.16
N ALA A 336 -25.86 -10.34 12.00
CA ALA A 336 -25.72 -11.74 11.64
C ALA A 336 -26.60 -12.17 10.44
N GLU A 337 -27.81 -11.62 10.31
CA GLU A 337 -28.71 -11.95 9.19
C GLU A 337 -28.19 -11.35 7.88
N LEU A 338 -27.65 -10.12 7.94
CA LEU A 338 -27.03 -9.48 6.78
C LEU A 338 -25.72 -10.15 6.39
N VAL A 339 -24.87 -10.54 7.35
CA VAL A 339 -23.64 -11.30 7.07
C VAL A 339 -24.00 -12.62 6.37
N GLN A 340 -24.98 -13.37 6.87
CA GLN A 340 -25.41 -14.62 6.24
C GLN A 340 -25.94 -14.37 4.82
N LYS A 341 -26.83 -13.39 4.64
CA LYS A 341 -27.36 -13.01 3.32
C LYS A 341 -26.24 -12.59 2.35
N GLY A 342 -25.26 -11.82 2.83
CA GLY A 342 -24.10 -11.40 2.07
C GLY A 342 -23.23 -12.57 1.64
N ALA A 343 -22.95 -13.49 2.56
CA ALA A 343 -22.24 -14.72 2.27
C ALA A 343 -22.99 -15.57 1.24
N ASP A 344 -24.31 -15.66 1.33
CA ASP A 344 -25.10 -16.42 0.36
C ASP A 344 -25.06 -15.81 -1.05
N ILE A 345 -25.10 -14.48 -1.16
CA ILE A 345 -24.93 -13.78 -2.45
C ILE A 345 -23.51 -13.98 -2.99
N PHE A 346 -22.51 -13.79 -2.14
CA PHE A 346 -21.08 -13.89 -2.49
C PHE A 346 -20.74 -15.27 -3.08
N HIS A 347 -21.34 -16.33 -2.53
CA HIS A 347 -21.11 -17.73 -2.89
C HIS A 347 -22.19 -18.34 -3.81
N GLU A 348 -23.07 -17.54 -4.42
CA GLU A 348 -24.12 -18.05 -5.33
C GLU A 348 -25.07 -19.07 -4.67
N ARG A 349 -25.28 -18.96 -3.34
CA ARG A 349 -26.23 -19.80 -2.58
C ARG A 349 -27.66 -19.24 -2.64
N THR A 350 -27.81 -17.99 -3.07
CA THR A 350 -29.10 -17.33 -3.34
C THR A 350 -29.06 -16.53 -4.64
N PHE A 351 -30.23 -16.33 -5.24
CA PHE A 351 -30.39 -15.51 -6.43
C PHE A 351 -30.58 -14.04 -6.06
N ILE A 352 -29.79 -13.16 -6.66
CA ILE A 352 -30.05 -11.71 -6.66
C ILE A 352 -31.19 -11.35 -7.61
N LYS A 353 -31.75 -10.14 -7.48
CA LYS A 353 -32.87 -9.67 -8.32
C LYS A 353 -32.53 -9.61 -9.80
N ASP A 354 -31.33 -9.13 -10.16
CA ASP A 354 -30.83 -9.06 -11.53
C ASP A 354 -29.81 -10.17 -11.78
N TRP A 355 -30.29 -11.42 -11.81
CA TRP A 355 -29.43 -12.61 -11.88
C TRP A 355 -28.74 -12.82 -13.23
N ASP A 356 -29.35 -12.36 -14.32
CA ASP A 356 -28.88 -12.68 -15.66
C ASP A 356 -27.47 -12.11 -15.91
N ASN A 357 -26.50 -13.00 -16.09
CA ASN A 357 -25.07 -12.68 -16.23
C ASN A 357 -24.45 -12.05 -14.97
N PHE A 358 -25.00 -12.32 -13.78
CA PHE A 358 -24.30 -12.09 -12.53
C PHE A 358 -23.15 -13.10 -12.39
N ARG A 359 -21.97 -12.60 -12.03
CA ARG A 359 -20.81 -13.42 -11.70
C ARG A 359 -20.60 -13.32 -10.20
N ALA A 360 -20.79 -14.43 -9.49
CA ALA A 360 -20.59 -14.46 -8.05
C ALA A 360 -19.11 -14.30 -7.68
N CYS A 361 -18.86 -13.61 -6.57
CA CYS A 361 -17.54 -13.15 -6.15
C CYS A 361 -16.58 -14.32 -5.85
N TYR A 362 -17.10 -15.39 -5.25
CA TYR A 362 -16.28 -16.53 -4.81
C TYR A 362 -15.50 -17.22 -5.94
N ARG A 363 -15.99 -17.10 -7.19
CA ARG A 363 -15.37 -17.69 -8.39
C ARG A 363 -14.00 -17.07 -8.72
N CYS A 364 -13.70 -15.90 -8.18
CA CYS A 364 -12.40 -15.24 -8.37
C CYS A 364 -11.70 -15.03 -7.02
N HIS A 365 -12.45 -14.65 -5.98
CA HIS A 365 -11.89 -14.21 -4.69
C HIS A 365 -11.77 -15.32 -3.63
N GLY A 366 -11.99 -16.58 -4.02
CA GLY A 366 -11.98 -17.73 -3.13
C GLY A 366 -13.32 -17.97 -2.43
N ASN A 367 -13.46 -19.16 -1.89
CA ASN A 367 -14.63 -19.62 -1.15
C ASN A 367 -14.39 -19.51 0.35
N TYR A 368 -15.38 -19.00 1.08
CA TYR A 368 -15.36 -18.82 2.53
C TYR A 368 -16.44 -19.70 3.15
N THR A 369 -15.99 -20.62 4.01
CA THR A 369 -16.87 -21.55 4.72
C THR A 369 -16.83 -21.27 6.20
N LYS A 370 -17.97 -21.38 6.88
CA LYS A 370 -18.03 -21.06 8.31
C LYS A 370 -17.24 -22.08 9.12
N ILE A 371 -16.50 -21.63 10.13
CA ILE A 371 -15.79 -22.52 11.05
C ILE A 371 -16.78 -23.12 12.05
N GLY A 372 -16.95 -24.43 11.96
CA GLY A 372 -17.82 -25.19 12.86
C GLY A 372 -19.31 -24.84 12.73
N ASP A 373 -20.09 -25.28 13.71
CA ASP A 373 -21.56 -25.19 13.70
C ASP A 373 -22.11 -23.95 14.44
N ASN A 374 -21.27 -22.97 14.77
CA ASN A 374 -21.74 -21.77 15.48
C ASN A 374 -22.79 -21.05 14.61
N PRO A 375 -24.05 -20.88 15.06
CA PRO A 375 -25.06 -20.19 14.26
C PRO A 375 -24.80 -18.68 14.16
N ASP A 376 -24.01 -18.08 15.05
CA ASP A 376 -23.79 -16.63 15.08
C ASP A 376 -22.85 -16.20 13.95
N TYR A 377 -23.36 -15.42 12.99
CA TYR A 377 -22.58 -14.86 11.88
C TYR A 377 -22.00 -13.48 12.20
N SER A 378 -22.26 -12.92 13.39
CA SER A 378 -21.78 -11.58 13.75
C SER A 378 -20.34 -11.54 14.25
N VAL A 379 -19.65 -12.69 14.34
CA VAL A 379 -18.27 -12.80 14.84
C VAL A 379 -17.28 -12.70 13.68
N PRO A 380 -16.42 -11.66 13.62
CA PRO A 380 -15.33 -11.59 12.66
C PRO A 380 -14.38 -12.78 12.75
N GLY A 381 -13.79 -13.18 11.62
CA GLY A 381 -12.78 -14.24 11.57
C GLY A 381 -13.35 -15.66 11.69
N GLY A 382 -14.68 -15.81 11.75
CA GLY A 382 -15.36 -17.10 11.84
C GLY A 382 -15.39 -17.93 10.54
N TRP A 383 -14.40 -17.74 9.65
CA TRP A 383 -14.40 -18.31 8.30
C TRP A 383 -13.10 -19.05 7.98
N MET A 384 -13.21 -20.15 7.27
CA MET A 384 -12.13 -20.87 6.63
C MET A 384 -12.04 -20.42 5.17
N VAL A 385 -10.82 -20.15 4.70
CA VAL A 385 -10.52 -19.60 3.38
C VAL A 385 -10.08 -20.73 2.45
N ASP A 386 -10.76 -20.88 1.31
CA ASP A 386 -10.40 -21.81 0.25
C ASP A 386 -10.10 -20.99 -1.01
N TYR A 387 -8.82 -20.80 -1.30
CA TYR A 387 -8.33 -19.98 -2.41
C TYR A 387 -7.06 -20.61 -2.98
N ASP A 388 -7.00 -20.75 -4.30
CA ASP A 388 -5.81 -21.24 -5.01
C ASP A 388 -5.24 -20.22 -6.02
N GLY A 389 -6.01 -19.17 -6.34
CA GLY A 389 -5.65 -18.12 -7.29
C GLY A 389 -5.62 -18.57 -8.75
N THR A 390 -6.24 -19.71 -9.08
CA THR A 390 -6.21 -20.30 -10.43
C THR A 390 -7.46 -19.97 -11.26
N GLU A 391 -8.60 -19.72 -10.62
CA GLU A 391 -9.82 -19.24 -11.28
C GLU A 391 -9.89 -17.71 -11.24
N TYR A 392 -9.84 -17.07 -12.41
CA TYR A 392 -10.01 -15.62 -12.54
C TYR A 392 -10.46 -15.25 -13.95
N GLU A 393 -10.91 -14.01 -14.11
CA GLU A 393 -11.31 -13.44 -15.40
C GLU A 393 -10.80 -12.02 -15.51
N ASN A 394 -10.58 -11.55 -16.74
CA ASN A 394 -10.17 -10.18 -16.98
C ASN A 394 -11.24 -9.18 -16.51
N ALA A 395 -10.99 -8.54 -15.36
CA ALA A 395 -11.86 -7.52 -14.78
C ALA A 395 -11.88 -6.21 -15.57
N ARG A 396 -11.00 -6.03 -16.57
CA ARG A 396 -10.89 -4.81 -17.41
C ARG A 396 -10.58 -3.54 -16.62
N THR A 397 -9.82 -3.67 -15.54
CA THR A 397 -9.20 -2.55 -14.83
C THR A 397 -8.07 -1.95 -15.68
N ASP A 398 -7.47 -0.84 -15.24
CA ASP A 398 -6.37 -0.18 -15.94
C ASP A 398 -5.27 -1.16 -16.39
N THR A 399 -4.80 -1.05 -17.65
CA THR A 399 -3.87 -1.99 -18.27
C THR A 399 -2.42 -1.54 -18.27
N LYS A 400 -2.10 -0.32 -17.80
CA LYS A 400 -0.75 0.24 -17.94
C LYS A 400 0.30 -0.55 -17.20
N TYR A 401 0.00 -1.08 -16.01
CA TYR A 401 0.95 -1.95 -15.34
C TYR A 401 1.28 -3.19 -16.19
N ASN A 402 0.30 -3.71 -16.95
CA ASN A 402 0.45 -4.91 -17.80
C ASN A 402 1.30 -4.62 -19.02
N GLU A 403 1.01 -3.49 -19.66
CA GLU A 403 1.76 -3.03 -20.82
C GLU A 403 3.23 -2.81 -20.48
N ILE A 404 3.53 -2.24 -19.30
CA ILE A 404 4.90 -1.96 -18.86
C ILE A 404 5.66 -3.22 -18.47
N VAL A 405 5.07 -4.12 -17.67
CA VAL A 405 5.74 -5.39 -17.32
C VAL A 405 6.03 -6.22 -18.57
N LYS A 406 5.16 -6.20 -19.59
CA LYS A 406 5.43 -6.81 -20.90
C LYS A 406 6.58 -6.14 -21.64
N ALA A 407 6.66 -4.82 -21.63
CA ALA A 407 7.79 -4.10 -22.22
C ALA A 407 9.12 -4.48 -21.54
N PHE A 408 9.08 -4.87 -20.26
CA PHE A 408 10.24 -5.31 -19.49
C PHE A 408 10.59 -6.80 -19.64
N ALA A 409 9.90 -7.56 -20.50
CA ALA A 409 10.21 -8.98 -20.72
C ALA A 409 11.69 -9.27 -21.06
N PRO A 410 12.39 -8.49 -21.91
CA PRO A 410 13.83 -8.69 -22.15
C PRO A 410 14.69 -8.54 -20.89
N VAL A 411 14.26 -7.70 -19.94
CA VAL A 411 14.95 -7.52 -18.66
C VAL A 411 14.72 -8.74 -17.76
N ASN A 412 13.51 -9.31 -17.74
CA ASN A 412 13.22 -10.55 -17.01
C ASN A 412 14.07 -11.73 -17.52
N GLU A 413 14.19 -11.87 -18.85
CA GLU A 413 15.06 -12.88 -19.46
C GLU A 413 16.53 -12.68 -19.06
N HIS A 414 16.97 -11.43 -18.92
CA HIS A 414 18.32 -11.10 -18.48
C HIS A 414 18.54 -11.42 -17.00
N ILE A 415 17.60 -11.05 -16.12
CA ILE A 415 17.64 -11.38 -14.68
C ILE A 415 17.68 -12.89 -14.48
N THR A 416 16.88 -13.66 -15.23
CA THR A 416 16.77 -15.13 -15.09
C THR A 416 18.12 -15.84 -15.27
N LYS A 417 19.07 -15.26 -16.01
CA LYS A 417 20.41 -15.80 -16.19
C LYS A 417 21.22 -15.87 -14.88
N LEU A 418 20.85 -15.10 -13.85
CA LEU A 418 21.43 -15.19 -12.51
C LEU A 418 21.30 -16.60 -11.90
N GLN A 419 20.27 -17.36 -12.28
CA GLN A 419 20.09 -18.75 -11.82
C GLN A 419 21.33 -19.58 -12.13
N THR A 420 21.87 -19.49 -13.36
CA THR A 420 23.08 -20.21 -13.76
C THR A 420 24.30 -19.79 -12.93
N TYR A 421 24.43 -18.49 -12.63
CA TYR A 421 25.53 -17.99 -11.81
C TYR A 421 25.46 -18.54 -10.38
N PHE A 422 24.31 -18.42 -9.72
CA PHE A 422 24.15 -18.89 -8.34
C PHE A 422 24.28 -20.41 -8.22
N GLU A 423 23.77 -21.17 -9.20
CA GLU A 423 23.99 -22.62 -9.28
C GLU A 423 25.49 -22.96 -9.41
N THR A 424 26.23 -22.23 -10.24
CA THR A 424 27.67 -22.45 -10.43
C THR A 424 28.48 -22.11 -9.18
N MET A 425 28.04 -21.11 -8.42
CA MET A 425 28.71 -20.61 -7.22
C MET A 425 28.28 -21.33 -5.92
N ASP A 426 27.41 -22.34 -6.01
CA ASP A 426 26.82 -23.05 -4.85
C ASP A 426 26.15 -22.08 -3.86
N GLN A 427 25.45 -21.08 -4.40
CA GLN A 427 24.70 -20.06 -3.65
C GLN A 427 23.19 -20.33 -3.78
N PRO A 428 22.35 -19.86 -2.84
CA PRO A 428 20.90 -19.98 -2.98
C PRO A 428 20.41 -19.39 -4.30
N GLY A 429 19.60 -20.15 -5.04
CA GLY A 429 19.10 -19.72 -6.35
C GLY A 429 18.12 -18.54 -6.24
N LEU A 430 17.91 -17.85 -7.36
CA LEU A 430 16.92 -16.77 -7.48
C LEU A 430 15.47 -17.28 -7.44
N GLY A 431 15.24 -18.60 -7.53
CA GLY A 431 13.91 -19.14 -7.71
C GLY A 431 13.34 -18.88 -9.12
N THR A 432 12.05 -19.17 -9.33
CA THR A 432 11.42 -19.07 -10.67
C THR A 432 10.69 -17.75 -10.80
N ILE A 433 11.06 -16.94 -11.80
CA ILE A 433 10.25 -15.80 -12.26
C ILE A 433 9.21 -16.35 -13.23
N TYR A 434 7.94 -16.33 -12.85
CA TYR A 434 6.88 -16.85 -13.72
C TYR A 434 6.55 -15.82 -14.81
N GLU A 435 6.21 -16.31 -16.00
CA GLU A 435 5.68 -15.43 -17.05
C GLU A 435 4.37 -14.80 -16.58
N PRO A 436 4.15 -13.50 -16.86
CA PRO A 436 2.89 -12.85 -16.52
C PRO A 436 1.69 -13.56 -17.16
N LEU A 437 0.57 -13.58 -16.43
CA LEU A 437 -0.68 -14.19 -16.91
C LEU A 437 -1.22 -13.41 -18.12
N GLU A 438 -1.00 -13.92 -19.34
CA GLU A 438 -1.34 -13.24 -20.58
C GLU A 438 -2.86 -13.10 -20.80
N GLY A 439 -3.35 -11.89 -21.06
CA GLY A 439 -4.72 -11.63 -21.52
C GLY A 439 -5.81 -11.64 -20.44
N GLU A 440 -5.48 -12.12 -19.23
CA GLU A 440 -6.45 -12.43 -18.18
C GLU A 440 -6.57 -11.35 -17.07
N GLY A 441 -5.86 -10.22 -17.18
CA GLY A 441 -5.96 -9.11 -16.23
C GLY A 441 -4.96 -9.20 -15.08
N TYR A 442 -5.45 -9.18 -13.84
CA TYR A 442 -4.66 -9.23 -12.60
C TYR A 442 -5.19 -10.35 -11.70
N VAL A 443 -4.31 -10.93 -10.87
CA VAL A 443 -4.67 -11.95 -9.88
C VAL A 443 -5.67 -11.35 -8.87
N PRO A 444 -6.89 -11.90 -8.74
CA PRO A 444 -7.88 -11.41 -7.77
C PRO A 444 -7.49 -11.87 -6.35
N PRO A 445 -7.19 -10.97 -5.41
CA PRO A 445 -6.75 -11.39 -4.07
C PRO A 445 -7.90 -12.01 -3.26
N PRO A 446 -7.59 -12.89 -2.28
CA PRO A 446 -8.53 -13.17 -1.19
C PRO A 446 -8.94 -11.86 -0.49
N LEU A 447 -10.15 -11.82 0.05
CA LEU A 447 -10.77 -10.61 0.60
C LEU A 447 -10.69 -10.53 2.13
N VAL A 448 -9.83 -11.37 2.73
CA VAL A 448 -9.49 -11.28 4.16
C VAL A 448 -8.93 -9.88 4.46
N GLY A 449 -9.53 -9.19 5.42
CA GLY A 449 -9.15 -7.85 5.83
C GLY A 449 -9.54 -6.74 4.86
N VAL A 450 -10.30 -7.02 3.78
CA VAL A 450 -10.57 -6.03 2.72
C VAL A 450 -11.20 -4.74 3.25
N TRP A 451 -11.91 -4.79 4.38
CA TRP A 451 -12.48 -3.62 5.01
C TRP A 451 -11.45 -2.53 5.31
N ALA A 452 -10.18 -2.89 5.51
CA ALA A 452 -9.10 -2.02 5.98
C ALA A 452 -8.09 -1.60 4.90
N THR A 453 -8.27 -2.04 3.64
CA THR A 453 -7.23 -1.95 2.61
C THR A 453 -7.49 -0.86 1.58
N ALA A 454 -8.28 0.16 1.93
CA ALA A 454 -8.52 1.25 1.02
C ALA A 454 -7.23 2.07 0.77
N PRO A 455 -7.02 2.55 -0.46
CA PRO A 455 -7.94 2.47 -1.60
C PRO A 455 -7.79 1.15 -2.39
N TYR A 456 -8.79 0.83 -3.21
CA TYR A 456 -8.93 -0.46 -3.88
C TYR A 456 -8.43 -0.43 -5.33
N PHE A 457 -8.30 -1.64 -5.89
CA PHE A 457 -7.62 -1.99 -7.15
C PHE A 457 -6.08 -1.92 -7.05
N HIS A 458 -5.43 -2.51 -8.05
CA HIS A 458 -3.98 -2.59 -8.15
C HIS A 458 -3.28 -1.24 -8.21
N ASN A 459 -4.00 -0.15 -8.47
CA ASN A 459 -3.47 1.22 -8.58
C ASN A 459 -4.08 2.19 -7.54
N GLY A 460 -4.88 1.69 -6.59
CA GLY A 460 -5.48 2.52 -5.55
C GLY A 460 -6.48 3.57 -6.05
N SER A 461 -7.13 3.35 -7.19
CA SER A 461 -7.98 4.34 -7.86
C SER A 461 -9.40 4.47 -7.30
N VAL A 462 -9.89 3.47 -6.55
CA VAL A 462 -11.27 3.46 -6.01
C VAL A 462 -11.26 3.58 -4.49
N PRO A 463 -11.87 4.62 -3.89
CA PRO A 463 -11.67 4.91 -2.46
C PRO A 463 -12.45 4.02 -1.49
N THR A 464 -13.55 3.38 -1.91
CA THR A 464 -14.45 2.60 -1.03
C THR A 464 -14.86 1.26 -1.66
N VAL A 465 -15.13 0.23 -0.84
CA VAL A 465 -15.69 -1.05 -1.33
C VAL A 465 -17.05 -0.82 -1.96
N GLU A 466 -17.85 0.10 -1.43
CA GLU A 466 -19.14 0.44 -2.04
C GLU A 466 -18.97 0.90 -3.50
N ALA A 467 -17.97 1.73 -3.80
CA ALA A 467 -17.66 2.16 -5.17
C ALA A 467 -17.03 1.05 -6.03
N VAL A 468 -16.37 0.05 -5.43
CA VAL A 468 -15.97 -1.18 -6.14
C VAL A 468 -17.20 -1.95 -6.60
N LEU A 469 -18.19 -2.11 -5.72
CA LEU A 469 -19.45 -2.83 -5.96
C LEU A 469 -20.50 -2.00 -6.72
N ASN A 470 -20.27 -0.71 -6.96
CA ASN A 470 -21.12 0.15 -7.78
C ASN A 470 -20.27 1.16 -8.53
N SER A 471 -19.95 0.86 -9.78
CA SER A 471 -19.04 1.68 -10.57
C SER A 471 -19.53 3.10 -10.83
N LYS A 472 -20.83 3.36 -10.62
CA LYS A 472 -21.43 4.70 -10.79
C LYS A 472 -21.09 5.65 -9.64
N LEU A 473 -20.57 5.13 -8.51
CA LEU A 473 -20.15 5.92 -7.36
C LEU A 473 -18.66 6.31 -7.41
N ARG A 474 -17.89 5.77 -8.36
CA ARG A 474 -16.46 6.01 -8.45
C ARG A 474 -16.19 7.47 -8.82
N PRO A 475 -15.44 8.23 -7.99
CA PRO A 475 -15.07 9.60 -8.34
C PRO A 475 -14.00 9.61 -9.45
N GLU A 476 -14.05 10.62 -10.31
CA GLU A 476 -13.04 10.85 -11.34
C GLU A 476 -11.79 11.54 -10.75
N ILE A 477 -12.02 12.55 -9.91
CA ILE A 477 -10.98 13.29 -9.18
C ILE A 477 -11.42 13.38 -7.73
N TRP A 478 -10.55 12.99 -6.80
CA TRP A 478 -10.87 13.01 -5.38
C TRP A 478 -9.67 13.34 -4.52
N ALA A 479 -9.90 14.05 -3.42
CA ALA A 479 -8.90 14.27 -2.37
C ALA A 479 -9.29 13.46 -1.15
N ARG A 480 -8.34 12.68 -0.64
CA ARG A 480 -8.51 11.97 0.63
C ARG A 480 -8.42 12.94 1.80
N ASN A 481 -9.09 12.60 2.89
CA ASN A 481 -8.91 13.31 4.15
C ASN A 481 -7.49 13.07 4.70
N GLU A 482 -6.87 14.11 5.25
CA GLU A 482 -5.50 14.04 5.77
C GLU A 482 -5.41 13.36 7.15
N ASP A 483 -6.53 13.26 7.88
CA ASP A 483 -6.57 12.68 9.22
C ASP A 483 -6.44 11.14 9.13
N PRO A 484 -5.43 10.53 9.77
CA PRO A 484 -5.26 9.06 9.82
C PRO A 484 -6.45 8.33 10.47
N ASN A 485 -7.29 9.03 11.23
CA ASN A 485 -8.52 8.48 11.83
C ASN A 485 -9.72 8.53 10.88
N ALA A 486 -9.63 9.25 9.76
CA ALA A 486 -10.75 9.43 8.85
C ALA A 486 -10.96 8.19 7.97
N TYR A 487 -11.89 7.34 8.39
CA TYR A 487 -12.28 6.14 7.67
C TYR A 487 -13.80 5.96 7.70
N ASP A 488 -14.40 5.65 6.55
CA ASP A 488 -15.83 5.35 6.42
C ASP A 488 -16.04 3.84 6.63
N LEU A 489 -16.57 3.47 7.79
CA LEU A 489 -16.86 2.08 8.18
C LEU A 489 -18.13 1.51 7.53
N ASP A 490 -18.99 2.36 6.95
CA ASP A 490 -20.19 1.92 6.24
C ASP A 490 -19.87 1.59 4.79
N SER A 491 -19.18 2.50 4.09
CA SER A 491 -18.75 2.29 2.70
C SER A 491 -17.49 1.44 2.58
N LEU A 492 -16.81 1.20 3.70
CA LEU A 492 -15.48 0.57 3.81
C LEU A 492 -14.44 1.28 2.96
N GLY A 493 -13.95 2.42 3.43
CA GLY A 493 -12.83 3.06 2.76
C GLY A 493 -12.48 4.46 3.24
N MET A 494 -11.77 5.17 2.38
CA MET A 494 -11.30 6.52 2.68
C MET A 494 -12.47 7.49 2.78
N VAL A 495 -12.39 8.43 3.73
CA VAL A 495 -13.18 9.66 3.66
C VAL A 495 -12.53 10.55 2.60
N TYR A 496 -13.33 11.02 1.64
CA TYR A 496 -12.82 11.85 0.54
C TYR A 496 -13.81 12.94 0.13
N SER A 497 -13.30 13.95 -0.58
CA SER A 497 -14.09 14.95 -1.32
C SER A 497 -13.82 14.82 -2.81
N THR A 498 -14.83 15.03 -3.65
CA THR A 498 -14.66 15.12 -5.10
C THR A 498 -14.23 16.52 -5.53
N LEU A 499 -13.40 16.61 -6.56
CA LEU A 499 -12.95 17.89 -7.12
C LEU A 499 -13.43 18.05 -8.55
N SER A 500 -13.60 19.29 -9.00
CA SER A 500 -13.79 19.62 -10.41
C SER A 500 -12.44 19.61 -11.15
N ARG A 501 -12.50 19.57 -12.49
CA ARG A 501 -11.30 19.66 -13.33
C ARG A 501 -10.61 21.02 -13.15
N GLU A 502 -11.37 22.10 -12.98
CA GLU A 502 -10.81 23.44 -12.73
C GLU A 502 -10.04 23.52 -11.40
N GLU A 503 -10.52 22.81 -10.35
CA GLU A 503 -9.82 22.71 -9.07
C GLU A 503 -8.51 21.91 -9.20
N LEU A 504 -8.51 20.84 -10.00
CA LEU A 504 -7.29 20.09 -10.32
C LEU A 504 -6.28 20.96 -11.08
N GLU A 505 -6.72 21.71 -12.10
CA GLU A 505 -5.84 22.60 -12.85
C GLU A 505 -5.22 23.71 -11.97
N GLU A 506 -5.96 24.21 -10.96
CA GLU A 506 -5.39 25.11 -9.96
C GLU A 506 -4.36 24.41 -9.07
N SER A 507 -4.64 23.17 -8.67
CA SER A 507 -3.70 22.33 -7.94
C SER A 507 -2.39 22.12 -8.72
N ASP A 508 -2.46 21.86 -10.03
CA ASP A 508 -1.29 21.74 -10.91
C ASP A 508 -0.47 23.04 -10.95
N ARG A 509 -1.12 24.20 -11.15
CA ARG A 509 -0.45 25.51 -11.08
C ARG A 509 0.22 25.76 -9.73
N ILE A 510 -0.39 25.31 -8.65
CA ILE A 510 0.20 25.40 -7.31
C ILE A 510 1.45 24.52 -7.22
N MET A 511 1.40 23.28 -7.70
CA MET A 511 2.56 22.38 -7.66
C MET A 511 3.74 22.93 -8.47
N GLU A 512 3.50 23.58 -9.59
CA GLU A 512 4.54 24.20 -10.42
C GLU A 512 5.20 25.42 -9.77
N THR A 513 4.49 26.14 -8.91
CA THR A 513 4.93 27.45 -8.38
C THR A 513 5.29 27.44 -6.90
N ALA A 514 4.78 26.49 -6.13
CA ALA A 514 5.05 26.39 -4.71
C ALA A 514 6.50 25.95 -4.43
N SER A 515 7.03 26.36 -3.28
CA SER A 515 8.36 25.90 -2.87
C SER A 515 8.36 24.38 -2.67
N HIS A 516 9.45 23.73 -3.10
CA HIS A 516 9.66 22.29 -2.93
C HIS A 516 9.43 21.85 -1.47
N LEU A 517 8.61 20.81 -1.29
CA LEU A 517 8.20 20.24 0.01
C LEU A 517 7.51 21.22 0.97
N SER A 518 7.04 22.39 0.51
CA SER A 518 6.19 23.26 1.33
C SER A 518 4.81 22.64 1.54
N ARG A 519 4.13 22.98 2.63
CA ARG A 519 2.76 22.56 2.94
C ARG A 519 1.83 22.77 1.75
N LYS A 520 1.90 23.95 1.14
CA LYS A 520 1.14 24.30 -0.07
C LYS A 520 1.31 23.29 -1.21
N SER A 521 2.54 22.81 -1.45
CA SER A 521 2.84 21.80 -2.48
C SER A 521 2.40 20.40 -2.06
N LEU A 522 2.60 20.04 -0.79
CA LEU A 522 2.33 18.71 -0.26
C LEU A 522 0.84 18.42 -0.10
N ASP A 523 0.03 19.45 0.18
CA ASP A 523 -1.42 19.33 0.25
C ASP A 523 -2.01 18.87 -1.10
N GLN A 524 -1.35 19.19 -2.21
CA GLN A 524 -1.80 18.79 -3.55
C GLN A 524 -1.64 17.27 -3.80
N MET A 525 -0.79 16.60 -3.03
CA MET A 525 -0.52 15.16 -3.13
C MET A 525 -1.65 14.30 -2.56
N PHE A 526 -2.58 14.89 -1.80
CA PHE A 526 -3.77 14.18 -1.32
C PHE A 526 -4.81 13.95 -2.41
N ILE A 527 -4.70 14.68 -3.53
CA ILE A 527 -5.58 14.57 -4.70
C ILE A 527 -5.11 13.42 -5.59
N TYR A 528 -6.06 12.58 -5.99
CA TYR A 528 -5.91 11.50 -6.95
C TYR A 528 -6.74 11.82 -8.20
N ASP A 529 -6.09 11.77 -9.37
CA ASP A 529 -6.71 11.96 -10.68
C ASP A 529 -6.70 10.64 -11.46
N THR A 530 -7.89 10.12 -11.77
CA THR A 530 -8.04 8.83 -12.45
C THR A 530 -7.73 8.87 -13.95
N GLU A 531 -7.54 10.05 -14.54
CA GLU A 531 -7.09 10.21 -15.93
C GLU A 531 -5.56 10.12 -16.09
N GLY A 532 -4.81 10.19 -14.99
CA GLY A 532 -3.36 10.05 -15.01
C GLY A 532 -2.89 8.67 -15.49
N PHE A 533 -1.66 8.59 -15.99
CA PHE A 533 -1.07 7.35 -16.51
C PHE A 533 -1.10 6.22 -15.47
N GLY A 534 -1.83 5.14 -15.78
CA GLY A 534 -1.97 3.96 -14.92
C GLY A 534 -2.94 4.12 -13.75
N ARG A 535 -3.71 5.20 -13.69
CA ARG A 535 -4.60 5.55 -12.58
C ARG A 535 -6.08 5.29 -12.85
N GLY A 536 -6.40 4.62 -13.95
CA GLY A 536 -7.78 4.39 -14.35
C GLY A 536 -8.59 3.63 -13.29
N ASN A 537 -9.81 4.10 -13.05
CA ASN A 537 -10.78 3.51 -12.10
C ASN A 537 -11.82 2.60 -12.78
N MET A 538 -11.59 2.20 -14.03
CA MET A 538 -12.49 1.38 -14.84
C MET A 538 -12.46 -0.10 -14.44
N GLY A 539 -13.29 -0.92 -15.08
CA GLY A 539 -13.32 -2.37 -14.84
C GLY A 539 -14.10 -2.80 -13.60
N HIS A 540 -14.04 -4.10 -13.29
CA HIS A 540 -14.67 -4.74 -12.14
C HIS A 540 -16.12 -4.29 -11.92
N LYS A 541 -16.96 -4.43 -12.95
CA LYS A 541 -18.37 -3.98 -12.95
C LYS A 541 -19.37 -5.06 -12.53
N PHE A 542 -18.88 -6.19 -12.03
CA PHE A 542 -19.72 -7.34 -11.66
C PHE A 542 -20.76 -6.98 -10.58
N GLY A 543 -20.41 -6.08 -9.66
CA GLY A 543 -21.29 -5.60 -8.60
C GLY A 543 -22.41 -4.64 -9.05
N ASP A 544 -22.35 -4.06 -10.26
CA ASP A 544 -23.32 -3.06 -10.73
C ASP A 544 -24.77 -3.59 -10.80
N ARG A 545 -24.93 -4.92 -10.85
CA ARG A 545 -26.22 -5.61 -10.85
C ARG A 545 -26.85 -5.74 -9.47
N LEU A 546 -26.07 -5.58 -8.41
CA LEU A 546 -26.59 -5.64 -7.04
C LEU A 546 -27.49 -4.44 -6.79
N THR A 547 -28.68 -4.69 -6.23
CA THR A 547 -29.46 -3.63 -5.60
C THR A 547 -28.77 -3.11 -4.34
N GLN A 548 -29.21 -1.96 -3.80
CA GLN A 548 -28.62 -1.41 -2.59
C GLN A 548 -28.63 -2.43 -1.44
N ASP A 549 -29.76 -3.09 -1.19
CA ASP A 549 -29.90 -4.05 -0.07
C ASP A 549 -29.03 -5.31 -0.25
N GLU A 550 -28.75 -5.71 -1.49
CA GLU A 550 -27.86 -6.84 -1.79
C GLU A 550 -26.40 -6.43 -1.63
N ARG A 551 -26.05 -5.22 -2.08
CA ARG A 551 -24.72 -4.64 -1.91
C ARG A 551 -24.38 -4.47 -0.44
N MET A 552 -25.29 -3.92 0.36
CA MET A 552 -25.08 -3.74 1.80
C MET A 552 -24.93 -5.09 2.52
N ALA A 553 -25.67 -6.12 2.11
CA ALA A 553 -25.47 -7.47 2.64
C ALA A 553 -24.08 -8.01 2.31
N VAL A 554 -23.62 -7.87 1.05
CA VAL A 554 -22.26 -8.28 0.65
C VAL A 554 -21.20 -7.49 1.45
N ILE A 555 -21.34 -6.17 1.61
CA ILE A 555 -20.44 -5.37 2.43
C ILE A 555 -20.42 -5.87 3.88
N GLU A 556 -21.57 -6.18 4.46
CA GLU A 556 -21.66 -6.72 5.82
C GLU A 556 -20.90 -8.05 5.95
N PHE A 557 -21.01 -8.93 4.95
CA PHE A 557 -20.20 -10.14 4.88
C PHE A 557 -18.70 -9.84 4.77
N LEU A 558 -18.27 -8.88 3.94
CA LEU A 558 -16.87 -8.51 3.81
C LEU A 558 -16.27 -7.96 5.12
N LYS A 559 -17.06 -7.27 5.95
CA LYS A 559 -16.63 -6.85 7.31
C LYS A 559 -16.32 -8.05 8.20
N SER A 560 -17.05 -9.16 8.06
CA SER A 560 -16.84 -10.38 8.84
C SER A 560 -15.57 -11.14 8.45
N LEU A 561 -15.00 -10.88 7.27
CA LEU A 561 -13.72 -11.45 6.82
C LEU A 561 -12.54 -10.69 7.43
N SER A 562 -12.48 -10.52 8.75
CA SER A 562 -11.47 -9.69 9.42
C SER A 562 -11.06 -10.25 10.78
N GLY A 563 -9.98 -9.70 11.36
CA GLY A 563 -9.54 -10.04 12.71
C GLY A 563 -8.63 -11.28 12.77
N PRO A 564 -8.88 -12.21 13.72
CA PRO A 564 -7.97 -13.32 14.02
C PRO A 564 -7.69 -14.19 12.80
N ASP A 565 -6.57 -14.91 12.85
CA ASP A 565 -6.12 -15.74 11.73
C ASP A 565 -7.22 -16.71 11.26
N MET A 566 -7.59 -16.59 9.99
CA MET A 566 -8.58 -17.45 9.36
C MET A 566 -7.85 -18.65 8.75
N PRO A 567 -8.19 -19.89 9.11
CA PRO A 567 -7.48 -21.05 8.60
C PRO A 567 -7.70 -21.21 7.09
N SER A 568 -6.65 -21.64 6.39
CA SER A 568 -6.76 -22.07 4.99
C SER A 568 -7.32 -23.50 4.92
N ALA A 569 -8.30 -23.75 4.04
CA ALA A 569 -8.90 -25.06 3.79
C ALA A 569 -7.93 -26.04 3.12
N SER A 570 -7.03 -25.49 2.31
CA SER A 570 -5.94 -26.20 1.66
C SER A 570 -4.64 -25.48 2.03
N PRO A 571 -3.56 -26.19 2.41
CA PRO A 571 -2.26 -25.54 2.44
C PRO A 571 -2.01 -24.96 1.05
N PRO A 572 -1.47 -23.73 0.93
CA PRO A 572 -1.09 -23.20 -0.37
C PRO A 572 -0.22 -24.26 -1.06
N VAL A 573 -0.54 -24.57 -2.32
CA VAL A 573 0.24 -25.56 -3.08
C VAL A 573 1.60 -24.96 -3.29
N ILE A 574 2.50 -25.24 -2.35
CA ILE A 574 3.93 -25.10 -2.55
C ILE A 574 4.22 -25.91 -3.82
N PRO A 575 4.68 -25.28 -4.92
CA PRO A 575 5.03 -26.03 -6.11
C PRO A 575 5.96 -27.16 -5.67
N GLU A 576 5.69 -28.41 -6.07
CA GLU A 576 6.44 -29.63 -5.69
C GLU A 576 7.97 -29.55 -5.95
N ARG A 577 8.47 -28.42 -6.47
CA ARG A 577 9.88 -28.04 -6.59
C ARG A 577 10.53 -27.41 -5.35
N LEU A 578 9.81 -26.84 -4.37
CA LEU A 578 10.47 -26.29 -3.16
C LEU A 578 11.05 -27.39 -2.25
N ALA A 579 10.58 -28.62 -2.35
CA ALA A 579 11.18 -29.79 -1.71
C ALA A 579 12.63 -30.09 -2.19
N GLN A 580 13.10 -29.44 -3.26
CA GLN A 580 14.47 -29.55 -3.76
C GLN A 580 15.47 -28.62 -3.04
N LEU A 581 15.00 -27.70 -2.18
CA LEU A 581 15.84 -26.72 -1.48
C LEU A 581 16.08 -27.03 0.00
N GLY A 582 15.54 -28.14 0.54
CA GLY A 582 15.90 -28.63 1.87
C GLY A 582 15.55 -27.70 3.05
N ILE A 583 14.55 -26.83 2.88
CA ILE A 583 13.99 -26.00 3.95
C ILE A 583 12.75 -26.74 4.48
N GLU A 584 12.77 -27.13 5.77
CA GLU A 584 11.62 -27.72 6.47
C GLU A 584 10.51 -26.68 6.73
#